data_AF-A0A926N875-F1
#
_entry.id   AF-A0A926N875-F1
#
_cell.length_a   1.000
_cell.length_b   1.000
_cell.length_c   1.000
_cell.angle_alpha   90.00
_cell.angle_beta   90.00
_cell.angle_gamma   90.00
#
_symmetry.space_group_name_H-M   'P 1'
#
loop_
_entity.id
_entity.type
_entity.pdbx_description
1 polymer ?
#
loop_
_entity_poly.entity_id
_entity_poly.type
_entity_poly.pdbx_seq_one_letter_code
_entity_poly.pdbx_strand_id
1 'polypeptide(L)'
;MEKKRHLFEMQLNSIMDSDNPTKAEVSFVIHGFDISHNYAFISKETAEKTLHSLKGMPIVAKYHDKSSHEESDDALGSHEVQFERDRDNGDPIITMGTVPIGVFTEDAYITTITDDQGNEKEVVCGKGILWASRFPNVIGLLKEWVDKGISVVSSMEILYDSYKVEEGITEILSYVYEGHALLNSQERGNHKKVYPAYDESKLTKLVAEALKQNKEESEEVEQVEENQLNQEEVVEELKNEEPEEVAKGKEAEEVQGEPNVEEQQEDEKPEEAPEENEEVKSLQSELEELKDQVSSLKEANEQLQEKFSKATEKLTQLNSQLEELKPYKEQVETEKFQKQLSEKQDLYRGKFEAMSAVEKFDSEEVQDLIKKSLNSDDEGKEATYQLNSILVDLVQVKTEENDGVIRETSSKRENLIPANDSFEKRYAE
;
A
#
# COMPACT_ATOMS: atom_id res chain seq x y z
N MET A 1 -15.83 10.71 -39.83
CA MET A 1 -16.57 9.61 -39.17
C MET A 1 -16.24 8.33 -39.87
N GLU A 2 -15.56 7.40 -39.20
CA GLU A 2 -15.86 5.96 -39.21
C GLU A 2 -15.02 5.34 -38.09
N LYS A 3 -15.66 5.06 -36.95
CA LYS A 3 -15.03 4.27 -35.87
C LYS A 3 -15.00 2.82 -36.36
N LYS A 4 -13.84 2.33 -36.81
CA LYS A 4 -13.62 0.88 -36.91
C LYS A 4 -13.50 0.33 -35.50
N ARG A 5 -14.62 -0.16 -34.96
CA ARG A 5 -14.62 -1.08 -33.83
C ARG A 5 -14.02 -2.39 -34.34
N HIS A 6 -12.81 -2.73 -33.91
CA HIS A 6 -12.33 -4.10 -34.03
C HIS A 6 -13.12 -4.95 -33.03
N LEU A 7 -14.13 -5.68 -33.54
CA LEU A 7 -14.68 -6.82 -32.82
C LEU A 7 -13.65 -7.95 -32.94
N PHE A 8 -12.97 -8.25 -31.85
CA PHE A 8 -12.29 -9.53 -31.70
C PHE A 8 -13.35 -10.62 -31.59
N GLU A 9 -13.61 -11.35 -32.68
CA GLU A 9 -14.36 -12.60 -32.61
C GLU A 9 -13.41 -13.72 -32.21
N MET A 10 -13.30 -13.99 -30.91
CA MET A 10 -12.71 -15.23 -30.43
C MET A 10 -13.75 -16.34 -30.50
N GLN A 11 -13.54 -17.31 -31.39
CA GLN A 11 -14.37 -18.51 -31.43
C GLN A 11 -13.68 -19.63 -30.63
N LEU A 12 -14.28 -19.99 -29.49
CA LEU A 12 -13.80 -21.04 -28.60
C LEU A 12 -14.09 -22.42 -29.22
N ASN A 13 -13.07 -23.11 -29.74
CA ASN A 13 -13.25 -24.40 -30.40
C ASN A 13 -13.45 -25.58 -29.42
N SER A 14 -12.70 -25.64 -28.32
CA SER A 14 -12.96 -26.52 -27.15
C SER A 14 -11.98 -26.23 -26.01
N ILE A 15 -12.41 -26.35 -24.75
CA ILE A 15 -11.54 -26.35 -23.55
C ILE A 15 -11.55 -27.75 -22.94
N MET A 16 -10.38 -28.35 -22.74
CA MET A 16 -10.22 -29.55 -21.91
C MET A 16 -9.69 -29.12 -20.53
N ASP A 17 -10.26 -29.68 -19.46
CA ASP A 17 -10.20 -29.14 -18.09
C ASP A 17 -8.90 -29.43 -17.32
N SER A 18 -7.96 -30.19 -17.90
CA SER A 18 -6.90 -30.84 -17.11
C SER A 18 -5.70 -29.96 -16.76
N ASP A 19 -5.52 -28.79 -17.37
CA ASP A 19 -4.50 -27.79 -17.04
C ASP A 19 -5.02 -26.43 -17.52
N ASN A 20 -5.79 -25.75 -16.67
CA ASN A 20 -6.43 -24.49 -17.06
C ASN A 20 -5.51 -23.31 -16.72
N PRO A 21 -4.77 -22.72 -17.69
CA PRO A 21 -3.79 -21.67 -17.42
C PRO A 21 -4.43 -20.35 -16.97
N THR A 22 -5.77 -20.26 -17.03
CA THR A 22 -6.50 -19.08 -16.58
C THR A 22 -6.66 -19.03 -15.06
N LYS A 23 -6.33 -20.13 -14.36
CA LYS A 23 -6.47 -20.29 -12.91
C LYS A 23 -5.14 -20.76 -12.31
N ALA A 24 -4.83 -20.25 -11.12
CA ALA A 24 -3.73 -20.76 -10.30
C ALA A 24 -4.29 -21.33 -9.00
N GLU A 25 -4.00 -22.60 -8.69
CA GLU A 25 -4.42 -23.17 -7.42
C GLU A 25 -3.61 -22.58 -6.26
N VAL A 26 -4.29 -22.29 -5.17
CA VAL A 26 -3.68 -21.72 -3.97
C VAL A 26 -4.18 -22.40 -2.70
N SER A 27 -3.29 -22.47 -1.71
CA SER A 27 -3.62 -22.87 -0.34
C SER A 27 -3.10 -21.82 0.62
N PHE A 28 -3.85 -21.57 1.68
CA PHE A 28 -3.51 -20.59 2.72
C PHE A 28 -3.63 -21.20 4.10
N VAL A 29 -2.79 -20.74 5.02
CA VAL A 29 -3.15 -20.68 6.44
C VAL A 29 -3.94 -19.39 6.62
N ILE A 30 -5.18 -19.49 7.11
CA ILE A 30 -6.10 -18.35 7.26
C ILE A 30 -5.89 -17.69 8.63
N HIS A 31 -5.96 -18.47 9.71
CA HIS A 31 -5.68 -18.02 11.07
C HIS A 31 -5.30 -19.19 11.99
N GLY A 32 -4.62 -18.86 13.10
CA GLY A 32 -4.39 -19.76 14.22
C GLY A 32 -5.46 -19.62 15.31
N PHE A 33 -5.18 -20.20 16.48
CA PHE A 33 -6.04 -20.11 17.66
C PHE A 33 -5.44 -19.25 18.79
N ASP A 34 -4.23 -18.71 18.57
CA ASP A 34 -3.58 -17.77 19.48
C ASP A 34 -4.24 -16.39 19.44
N ILE A 35 -3.91 -15.53 20.40
CA ILE A 35 -4.35 -14.13 20.41
C ILE A 35 -3.69 -13.41 19.23
N SER A 36 -4.52 -12.86 18.34
CA SER A 36 -4.10 -12.05 17.20
C SER A 36 -3.51 -10.70 17.64
N HIS A 37 -2.80 -10.03 16.72
CA HIS A 37 -2.30 -8.67 16.91
C HIS A 37 -3.40 -7.62 17.12
N ASN A 38 -4.67 -7.99 16.90
CA ASN A 38 -5.85 -7.17 17.21
C ASN A 38 -6.39 -7.41 18.62
N TYR A 39 -5.66 -8.14 19.48
CA TYR A 39 -6.10 -8.56 20.81
C TYR A 39 -7.43 -9.33 20.77
N ALA A 40 -7.57 -10.20 19.76
CA ALA A 40 -8.73 -11.06 19.60
C ALA A 40 -8.34 -12.49 19.28
N PHE A 41 -9.15 -13.47 19.68
CA PHE A 41 -8.96 -14.86 19.28
C PHE A 41 -10.28 -15.53 18.91
N ILE A 42 -10.19 -16.61 18.15
CA ILE A 42 -11.31 -17.49 17.80
C ILE A 42 -10.96 -18.84 18.41
N SER A 43 -11.83 -19.39 19.25
CA SER A 43 -11.61 -20.73 19.78
C SER A 43 -11.78 -21.78 18.69
N LYS A 44 -11.13 -22.94 18.86
CA LYS A 44 -11.29 -24.07 17.93
C LYS A 44 -12.75 -24.47 17.75
N GLU A 45 -13.51 -24.53 18.85
CA GLU A 45 -14.93 -24.87 18.82
C GLU A 45 -15.75 -23.85 18.01
N THR A 46 -15.42 -22.56 18.13
CA THR A 46 -16.07 -21.52 17.32
C THR A 46 -15.71 -21.68 15.85
N ALA A 47 -14.44 -21.90 15.51
CA ALA A 47 -13.99 -22.07 14.13
C ALA A 47 -14.66 -23.28 13.46
N GLU A 48 -14.76 -24.43 14.15
CA GLU A 48 -15.39 -25.65 13.64
C GLU A 48 -16.84 -25.42 13.18
N LYS A 49 -17.57 -24.51 13.84
CA LYS A 49 -18.95 -24.15 13.49
C LYS A 49 -19.04 -23.33 12.20
N THR A 50 -17.96 -22.68 11.77
CA THR A 50 -17.98 -21.64 10.73
C THR A 50 -17.10 -21.97 9.52
N LEU A 51 -16.33 -23.06 9.54
CA LEU A 51 -15.44 -23.49 8.44
C LEU A 51 -16.13 -23.52 7.07
N HIS A 52 -17.40 -23.95 7.04
CA HIS A 52 -18.21 -24.04 5.84
C HIS A 52 -18.50 -22.68 5.18
N SER A 53 -18.40 -21.57 5.94
CA SER A 53 -18.66 -20.23 5.43
C SER A 53 -17.53 -19.68 4.55
N LEU A 54 -16.35 -20.31 4.52
CA LEU A 54 -15.23 -19.86 3.69
C LEU A 54 -15.48 -20.09 2.19
N LYS A 55 -16.16 -21.19 1.85
CA LYS A 55 -16.34 -21.58 0.45
C LYS A 55 -17.12 -20.52 -0.33
N GLY A 56 -16.58 -20.11 -1.46
CA GLY A 56 -17.16 -19.07 -2.30
C GLY A 56 -16.79 -17.64 -1.86
N MET A 57 -16.07 -17.47 -0.75
CA MET A 57 -15.58 -16.16 -0.35
C MET A 57 -14.42 -15.70 -1.25
N PRO A 58 -14.33 -14.39 -1.54
CA PRO A 58 -13.30 -13.85 -2.41
C PRO A 58 -11.92 -13.89 -1.75
N ILE A 59 -10.91 -14.18 -2.57
CA ILE A 59 -9.52 -13.83 -2.26
C ILE A 59 -9.28 -12.47 -2.90
N VAL A 60 -8.87 -11.49 -2.11
CA VAL A 60 -8.80 -10.08 -2.52
C VAL A 60 -7.37 -9.56 -2.42
N ALA A 61 -7.05 -8.54 -3.21
CA ALA A 61 -5.81 -7.78 -3.07
C ALA A 61 -5.97 -6.35 -3.61
N LYS A 62 -5.08 -5.47 -3.19
CA LYS A 62 -4.82 -4.19 -3.86
C LYS A 62 -3.47 -4.28 -4.55
N TYR A 63 -3.42 -4.15 -5.87
CA TYR A 63 -2.16 -4.09 -6.60
C TYR A 63 -1.79 -2.63 -6.87
N HIS A 64 -0.51 -2.31 -6.68
CA HIS A 64 0.10 -1.06 -7.09
C HIS A 64 1.06 -1.36 -8.23
N ASP A 65 0.80 -0.79 -9.40
CA ASP A 65 1.66 -0.94 -10.58
C ASP A 65 3.05 -0.37 -10.32
N LYS A 66 4.03 -0.90 -11.05
CA LYS A 66 5.39 -0.37 -11.07
C LYS A 66 5.39 1.10 -11.50
N SER A 67 6.30 1.91 -10.96
CA SER A 67 6.48 3.29 -11.42
C SER A 67 7.04 3.37 -12.84
N SER A 68 7.80 2.36 -13.27
CA SER A 68 8.25 2.18 -14.66
C SER A 68 8.48 0.70 -14.98
N HIS A 69 8.67 0.36 -16.26
CA HIS A 69 8.91 -1.03 -16.68
C HIS A 69 10.20 -1.62 -16.09
N GLU A 70 11.21 -0.78 -15.88
CA GLU A 70 12.54 -1.16 -15.38
C GLU A 70 12.59 -1.33 -13.86
N GLU A 71 11.64 -0.71 -13.15
CA GLU A 71 11.60 -0.73 -11.70
C GLU A 71 10.99 -2.03 -11.14
N SER A 72 11.27 -2.31 -9.88
CA SER A 72 10.72 -3.46 -9.13
C SER A 72 9.97 -2.98 -7.89
N ASP A 73 9.24 -1.88 -8.04
CA ASP A 73 8.53 -1.18 -6.97
C ASP A 73 7.02 -1.41 -6.97
N ASP A 74 6.50 -2.31 -7.82
CA ASP A 74 5.15 -2.81 -7.67
C ASP A 74 4.96 -3.49 -6.32
N ALA A 75 3.76 -3.42 -5.79
CA ALA A 75 3.46 -3.88 -4.45
C ALA A 75 2.02 -4.34 -4.31
N LEU A 76 1.76 -5.09 -3.24
CA LEU A 76 0.39 -5.21 -2.75
C LEU A 76 0.09 -4.10 -1.73
N GLY A 77 -1.19 -3.87 -1.46
CA GLY A 77 -1.66 -2.95 -0.43
C GLY A 77 -2.04 -3.65 0.87
N SER A 78 -3.03 -3.09 1.54
CA SER A 78 -3.61 -3.58 2.80
C SER A 78 -5.07 -4.03 2.59
N HIS A 79 -5.91 -3.96 3.63
CA HIS A 79 -7.36 -4.13 3.51
C HIS A 79 -8.07 -2.98 2.78
N GLU A 80 -7.38 -1.86 2.56
CA GLU A 80 -7.93 -0.68 1.84
C GLU A 80 -9.26 -0.19 2.43
N VAL A 81 -9.35 -0.09 3.75
CA VAL A 81 -10.56 0.36 4.45
C VAL A 81 -10.96 1.76 3.97
N GLN A 82 -12.21 1.89 3.54
CA GLN A 82 -12.83 3.12 3.06
C GLN A 82 -14.06 3.47 3.90
N PHE A 83 -14.33 4.77 4.01
CA PHE A 83 -15.53 5.28 4.64
C PHE A 83 -16.45 5.82 3.55
N GLU A 84 -17.55 5.11 3.32
CA GLU A 84 -18.60 5.50 2.40
C GLU A 84 -19.86 5.92 3.16
N ARG A 85 -20.89 6.33 2.42
CA ARG A 85 -22.21 6.59 2.96
C ARG A 85 -23.19 5.58 2.41
N ASP A 86 -23.99 5.00 3.29
CA ASP A 86 -25.12 4.18 2.91
C ASP A 86 -26.00 4.92 1.90
N ARG A 87 -26.41 4.20 0.86
CA ARG A 87 -27.14 4.78 -0.27
C ARG A 87 -28.50 5.35 0.15
N ASP A 88 -29.15 4.72 1.11
CA ASP A 88 -30.56 4.95 1.42
C ASP A 88 -30.73 5.96 2.57
N ASN A 89 -29.88 5.91 3.59
CA ASN A 89 -29.97 6.80 4.75
C ASN A 89 -28.79 7.78 4.90
N GLY A 90 -27.68 7.60 4.16
CA GLY A 90 -26.51 8.47 4.21
C GLY A 90 -25.59 8.25 5.43
N ASP A 91 -25.87 7.23 6.25
CA ASP A 91 -25.07 6.87 7.42
C ASP A 91 -23.68 6.39 6.99
N PRO A 92 -22.63 6.65 7.78
CA PRO A 92 -21.29 6.17 7.46
C PRO A 92 -21.26 4.64 7.47
N ILE A 93 -20.73 4.06 6.39
CA ILE A 93 -20.45 2.63 6.28
C ILE A 93 -18.97 2.40 5.99
N ILE A 94 -18.47 1.26 6.44
CA ILE A 94 -17.10 0.83 6.15
C ILE A 94 -17.14 -0.10 4.95
N THR A 95 -16.33 0.19 3.94
CA THR A 95 -16.16 -0.62 2.73
C THR A 95 -14.68 -0.96 2.54
N MET A 96 -14.37 -1.91 1.66
CA MET A 96 -13.00 -2.30 1.32
C MET A 96 -12.69 -1.92 -0.13
N GLY A 97 -11.53 -1.30 -0.35
CA GLY A 97 -11.02 -0.90 -1.66
C GLY A 97 -10.18 -1.95 -2.38
N THR A 98 -10.16 -3.18 -1.85
CA THR A 98 -9.50 -4.34 -2.46
C THR A 98 -10.33 -4.90 -3.62
N VAL A 99 -9.69 -5.61 -4.53
CA VAL A 99 -10.34 -6.22 -5.70
C VAL A 99 -10.33 -7.74 -5.54
N PRO A 100 -11.45 -8.44 -5.77
CA PRO A 100 -11.47 -9.90 -5.86
C PRO A 100 -10.60 -10.39 -7.02
N ILE A 101 -9.57 -11.16 -6.68
CA ILE A 101 -8.61 -11.74 -7.62
C ILE A 101 -8.69 -13.27 -7.68
N GLY A 102 -9.51 -13.85 -6.82
CA GLY A 102 -9.71 -15.30 -6.70
C GLY A 102 -10.88 -15.63 -5.80
N VAL A 103 -11.05 -16.93 -5.53
CA VAL A 103 -12.15 -17.45 -4.72
C VAL A 103 -11.73 -18.73 -4.02
N PHE A 104 -12.21 -18.93 -2.79
CA PHE A 104 -12.11 -20.23 -2.11
C PHE A 104 -13.06 -21.23 -2.73
N THR A 105 -12.55 -22.42 -3.06
CA THR A 105 -13.30 -23.46 -3.77
C THR A 105 -13.80 -24.57 -2.85
N GLU A 106 -13.25 -24.64 -1.65
CA GLU A 106 -13.54 -25.63 -0.61
C GLU A 106 -13.90 -24.93 0.70
N ASP A 107 -14.56 -25.66 1.59
CA ASP A 107 -14.74 -25.25 2.98
C ASP A 107 -13.37 -25.16 3.65
N ALA A 108 -13.25 -24.34 4.69
CA ALA A 108 -12.04 -24.31 5.50
C ALA A 108 -11.84 -25.65 6.23
N TYR A 109 -10.62 -25.93 6.66
CA TYR A 109 -10.32 -27.13 7.45
C TYR A 109 -9.23 -26.85 8.47
N ILE A 110 -9.29 -27.56 9.60
CA ILE A 110 -8.27 -27.48 10.63
C ILE A 110 -7.17 -28.51 10.33
N THR A 111 -5.92 -28.10 10.44
CA THR A 111 -4.75 -28.98 10.30
C THR A 111 -3.65 -28.52 11.24
N THR A 112 -2.66 -29.38 11.45
CA THR A 112 -1.44 -29.03 12.18
C THR A 112 -0.36 -28.56 11.19
N ILE A 113 0.32 -27.47 11.53
CA ILE A 113 1.55 -27.03 10.88
C ILE A 113 2.70 -27.05 11.89
N THR A 114 3.93 -27.07 11.40
CA THR A 114 5.13 -26.90 12.23
C THR A 114 5.62 -25.46 12.09
N ASP A 115 5.79 -24.76 13.20
CA ASP A 115 6.37 -23.42 13.21
C ASP A 115 7.90 -23.44 12.99
N ASP A 116 8.52 -22.27 12.85
CA ASP A 116 9.96 -22.13 12.61
C ASP A 116 10.83 -22.63 13.79
N GLN A 117 10.22 -22.84 14.97
CA GLN A 117 10.87 -23.38 16.16
C GLN A 117 10.70 -24.90 16.29
N GLY A 118 9.95 -25.53 15.37
CA GLY A 118 9.68 -26.96 15.38
C GLY A 118 8.46 -27.36 16.23
N ASN A 119 7.68 -26.41 16.75
CA ASN A 119 6.48 -26.71 17.50
C ASN A 119 5.31 -26.98 16.55
N GLU A 120 4.46 -27.93 16.93
CA GLU A 120 3.19 -28.18 16.25
C GLU A 120 2.15 -27.16 16.68
N LYS A 121 1.50 -26.51 15.72
CA LYS A 121 0.37 -25.60 15.92
C LYS A 121 -0.83 -26.02 15.09
N GLU A 122 -2.01 -26.06 15.71
CA GLU A 122 -3.26 -26.21 14.98
C GLU A 122 -3.65 -24.88 14.34
N VAL A 123 -4.07 -24.92 13.08
CA VAL A 123 -4.46 -23.75 12.30
C VAL A 123 -5.63 -24.06 11.39
N VAL A 124 -6.37 -23.01 10.99
CA VAL A 124 -7.39 -23.09 9.95
C VAL A 124 -6.76 -22.79 8.59
N CYS A 125 -6.99 -23.67 7.63
CA CYS A 125 -6.50 -23.56 6.26
C CYS A 125 -7.67 -23.46 5.26
N GLY A 126 -7.38 -22.88 4.10
CA GLY A 126 -8.33 -22.75 2.99
C GLY A 126 -7.68 -23.04 1.65
N LYS A 127 -8.44 -23.63 0.72
CA LYS A 127 -8.01 -23.85 -0.67
C LYS A 127 -8.88 -23.06 -1.63
N GLY A 128 -8.25 -22.52 -2.66
CA GLY A 128 -8.92 -21.72 -3.66
C GLY A 128 -8.17 -21.65 -4.98
N ILE A 129 -8.65 -20.74 -5.82
CA ILE A 129 -8.02 -20.40 -7.09
C ILE A 129 -7.85 -18.89 -7.20
N LEU A 130 -6.75 -18.46 -7.83
CA LEU A 130 -6.58 -17.09 -8.32
C LEU A 130 -6.85 -17.06 -9.82
N TRP A 131 -7.48 -16.00 -10.32
CA TRP A 131 -7.77 -15.83 -11.76
C TRP A 131 -6.54 -15.30 -12.51
N ALA A 132 -5.60 -16.20 -12.77
CA ALA A 132 -4.28 -15.86 -13.32
C ALA A 132 -4.32 -15.06 -14.63
N SER A 133 -5.25 -15.37 -15.53
CA SER A 133 -5.41 -14.61 -16.79
C SER A 133 -5.96 -13.20 -16.62
N ARG A 134 -6.68 -12.93 -15.51
CA ARG A 134 -7.28 -11.62 -15.22
C ARG A 134 -6.35 -10.74 -14.40
N PHE A 135 -5.49 -11.34 -13.58
CA PHE A 135 -4.58 -10.63 -12.68
C PHE A 135 -3.13 -11.11 -12.86
N PRO A 136 -2.56 -11.07 -14.07
CA PRO A 136 -1.23 -11.62 -14.35
C PRO A 136 -0.12 -10.93 -13.54
N ASN A 137 -0.24 -9.62 -13.31
CA ASN A 137 0.75 -8.85 -12.54
C ASN A 137 0.79 -9.28 -11.06
N VAL A 138 -0.39 -9.51 -10.45
CA VAL A 138 -0.47 -10.04 -9.08
C VAL A 138 0.16 -11.43 -9.02
N ILE A 139 -0.18 -12.32 -9.96
CA ILE A 139 0.42 -13.66 -10.00
C ILE A 139 1.94 -13.58 -10.19
N GLY A 140 2.43 -12.68 -11.05
CA GLY A 140 3.85 -12.44 -11.26
C GLY A 140 4.56 -12.04 -9.98
N LEU A 141 4.01 -11.08 -9.23
CA LEU A 141 4.56 -10.63 -7.95
C LEU A 141 4.56 -11.74 -6.90
N LEU A 142 3.46 -12.50 -6.79
CA LEU A 142 3.38 -13.62 -5.84
C LEU A 142 4.40 -14.71 -6.15
N LYS A 143 4.59 -15.04 -7.44
CA LYS A 143 5.63 -15.98 -7.88
C LYS A 143 7.02 -15.46 -7.51
N GLU A 144 7.29 -14.18 -7.80
CA GLU A 144 8.58 -13.57 -7.49
C GLU A 144 8.90 -13.67 -5.98
N TRP A 145 7.92 -13.39 -5.12
CA TRP A 145 8.08 -13.55 -3.67
C TRP A 145 8.33 -15.00 -3.26
N VAL A 146 7.54 -15.95 -3.77
CA VAL A 146 7.73 -17.38 -3.48
C VAL A 146 9.12 -17.86 -3.94
N ASP A 147 9.54 -17.50 -5.16
CA ASP A 147 10.82 -17.89 -5.74
C ASP A 147 12.00 -17.28 -4.95
N LYS A 148 11.84 -16.09 -4.39
CA LYS A 148 12.82 -15.43 -3.51
C LYS A 148 12.76 -15.91 -2.05
N GLY A 149 11.87 -16.84 -1.71
CA GLY A 149 11.68 -17.32 -0.34
C GLY A 149 11.04 -16.28 0.60
N ILE A 150 10.36 -15.27 0.05
CA ILE A 150 9.61 -14.28 0.81
C ILE A 150 8.25 -14.87 1.15
N SER A 151 7.94 -14.95 2.46
CA SER A 151 6.63 -15.42 2.92
C SER A 151 5.54 -14.44 2.50
N VAL A 152 4.63 -14.89 1.65
CA VAL A 152 3.47 -14.10 1.22
C VAL A 152 2.43 -14.11 2.34
N VAL A 153 2.32 -13.02 3.07
CA VAL A 153 1.40 -12.88 4.21
C VAL A 153 0.01 -12.46 3.75
N SER A 154 -1.00 -12.87 4.51
CA SER A 154 -2.40 -12.59 4.23
C SER A 154 -3.20 -12.37 5.50
N SER A 155 -4.41 -11.83 5.40
CA SER A 155 -5.28 -11.65 6.55
C SER A 155 -6.73 -11.92 6.20
N MET A 156 -7.45 -12.54 7.12
CA MET A 156 -8.87 -12.84 6.96
C MET A 156 -9.73 -11.62 7.20
N GLU A 157 -10.85 -11.56 6.49
CA GLU A 157 -11.93 -10.60 6.69
C GLU A 157 -13.14 -11.39 7.17
N ILE A 158 -13.71 -10.98 8.29
CA ILE A 158 -14.81 -11.68 8.95
C ILE A 158 -15.90 -10.71 9.40
N LEU A 159 -17.13 -11.20 9.39
CA LEU A 159 -18.27 -10.56 10.04
C LEU A 159 -18.62 -11.38 11.27
N TYR A 160 -18.69 -10.73 12.43
CA TYR A 160 -19.04 -11.39 13.68
C TYR A 160 -20.14 -10.62 14.40
N ASP A 161 -21.02 -11.34 15.10
CA ASP A 161 -22.18 -10.79 15.80
C ASP A 161 -22.22 -11.19 17.29
N SER A 162 -21.33 -12.10 17.71
CA SER A 162 -21.19 -12.53 19.09
C SER A 162 -19.73 -12.58 19.49
N TYR A 163 -19.41 -11.97 20.63
CA TYR A 163 -18.08 -11.91 21.20
C TYR A 163 -18.16 -11.70 22.70
N LYS A 164 -17.05 -11.99 23.40
CA LYS A 164 -16.85 -11.78 24.82
C LYS A 164 -15.55 -11.01 25.01
N VAL A 165 -15.53 -10.04 25.90
CA VAL A 165 -14.31 -9.28 26.21
C VAL A 165 -13.91 -9.56 27.65
N GLU A 166 -12.71 -10.12 27.84
CA GLU A 166 -12.11 -10.36 29.15
C GLU A 166 -10.68 -9.81 29.14
N GLU A 167 -10.35 -8.97 30.14
CA GLU A 167 -9.01 -8.37 30.28
C GLU A 167 -8.51 -7.60 29.03
N GLY A 168 -9.43 -7.09 28.21
CA GLY A 168 -9.10 -6.38 26.98
C GLY A 168 -8.86 -7.30 25.77
N ILE A 169 -9.00 -8.61 25.94
CA ILE A 169 -8.93 -9.61 24.88
C ILE A 169 -10.36 -9.95 24.43
N THR A 170 -10.58 -9.94 23.12
CA THR A 170 -11.87 -10.25 22.51
C THR A 170 -11.91 -11.71 22.05
N GLU A 171 -12.71 -12.55 22.70
CA GLU A 171 -13.07 -13.87 22.20
C GLU A 171 -14.24 -13.73 21.22
N ILE A 172 -14.03 -14.14 19.97
CA ILE A 172 -15.08 -14.17 18.96
C ILE A 172 -15.83 -15.50 19.10
N LEU A 173 -17.16 -15.42 19.29
CA LEU A 173 -18.02 -16.57 19.60
C LEU A 173 -18.90 -16.99 18.41
N SER A 174 -19.11 -16.11 17.43
CA SER A 174 -19.89 -16.37 16.22
C SER A 174 -19.42 -15.44 15.10
N TYR A 175 -19.02 -16.01 13.96
CA TYR A 175 -18.56 -15.26 12.80
C TYR A 175 -18.81 -16.00 11.47
N VAL A 176 -18.69 -15.28 10.37
CA VAL A 176 -18.59 -15.84 9.02
C VAL A 176 -17.40 -15.20 8.30
N TYR A 177 -16.79 -15.94 7.38
CA TYR A 177 -15.79 -15.36 6.48
C TYR A 177 -16.48 -14.43 5.46
N GLU A 178 -15.83 -13.30 5.17
CA GLU A 178 -16.26 -12.34 4.15
C GLU A 178 -15.24 -12.24 3.01
N GLY A 179 -13.95 -12.45 3.32
CA GLY A 179 -12.87 -12.35 2.35
C GLY A 179 -11.52 -12.77 2.93
N HIS A 180 -10.50 -12.77 2.09
CA HIS A 180 -9.12 -13.00 2.50
C HIS A 180 -8.18 -12.14 1.68
N ALA A 181 -7.55 -11.17 2.34
CA ALA A 181 -6.68 -10.19 1.72
C ALA A 181 -5.24 -10.70 1.65
N LEU A 182 -4.68 -10.72 0.43
CA LEU A 182 -3.24 -10.82 0.22
C LEU A 182 -2.60 -9.46 0.49
N LEU A 183 -1.55 -9.45 1.32
CA LEU A 183 -0.97 -8.22 1.86
C LEU A 183 0.45 -7.98 1.35
N ASN A 184 0.90 -6.73 1.41
CA ASN A 184 2.27 -6.40 1.01
C ASN A 184 3.30 -7.11 1.89
N SER A 185 4.04 -8.05 1.33
CA SER A 185 4.90 -8.96 2.10
C SER A 185 6.33 -8.45 2.29
N GLN A 186 6.70 -7.39 1.58
CA GLN A 186 8.03 -6.76 1.61
C GLN A 186 7.90 -5.25 1.37
N GLU A 187 8.86 -4.48 1.89
CA GLU A 187 9.04 -3.10 1.46
C GLU A 187 9.44 -3.03 -0.02
N ARG A 188 8.67 -2.31 -0.84
CA ARG A 188 8.90 -2.10 -2.28
C ARG A 188 8.53 -0.66 -2.63
N GLY A 189 9.50 0.12 -3.14
CA GLY A 189 9.31 1.55 -3.37
C GLY A 189 8.82 2.28 -2.12
N ASN A 190 7.68 2.96 -2.23
CA ASN A 190 7.03 3.67 -1.12
C ASN A 190 6.03 2.82 -0.33
N HIS A 191 5.88 1.53 -0.67
CA HIS A 191 4.92 0.63 -0.03
C HIS A 191 5.61 -0.14 1.10
N LYS A 192 5.11 0.04 2.33
CA LYS A 192 5.60 -0.66 3.51
C LYS A 192 5.10 -2.09 3.55
N LYS A 193 5.86 -2.97 4.21
CA LYS A 193 5.37 -4.30 4.59
C LYS A 193 4.15 -4.16 5.50
N VAL A 194 3.15 -5.00 5.27
CA VAL A 194 1.95 -5.12 6.10
C VAL A 194 2.02 -6.45 6.84
N TYR A 195 1.66 -6.44 8.13
CA TYR A 195 1.66 -7.63 8.96
C TYR A 195 0.25 -8.21 9.06
N PRO A 196 0.12 -9.54 9.05
CA PRO A 196 -1.17 -10.19 9.23
C PRO A 196 -1.65 -10.10 10.68
N ALA A 197 -2.96 -10.27 10.91
CA ALA A 197 -3.50 -10.37 12.26
C ALA A 197 -2.98 -11.59 13.04
N TYR A 198 -2.71 -12.70 12.33
CA TYR A 198 -2.12 -13.93 12.87
C TYR A 198 -0.78 -14.18 12.19
N ASP A 199 0.27 -14.42 12.95
CA ASP A 199 1.64 -14.59 12.42
C ASP A 199 1.75 -15.77 11.44
N GLU A 200 0.92 -16.80 11.61
CA GLU A 200 0.90 -17.98 10.76
C GLU A 200 0.18 -17.74 9.43
N SER A 201 -0.59 -16.64 9.27
CA SER A 201 -1.46 -16.40 8.11
C SER A 201 -0.65 -16.06 6.86
N LYS A 202 -0.63 -17.00 5.90
CA LYS A 202 0.21 -16.93 4.70
C LYS A 202 -0.24 -17.88 3.59
N LEU A 203 0.21 -17.59 2.37
CA LEU A 203 0.16 -18.50 1.24
C LEU A 203 1.12 -19.69 1.48
N THR A 204 0.61 -20.91 1.37
CA THR A 204 1.39 -22.15 1.55
C THR A 204 1.61 -22.92 0.26
N LYS A 205 0.76 -22.71 -0.75
CA LYS A 205 0.88 -23.31 -2.08
C LYS A 205 0.47 -22.29 -3.13
N LEU A 206 1.25 -22.18 -4.20
CA LEU A 206 0.89 -21.46 -5.42
C LEU A 206 1.25 -22.35 -6.62
N VAL A 207 0.25 -22.98 -7.23
CA VAL A 207 0.40 -23.68 -8.51
C VAL A 207 -0.10 -22.76 -9.60
N ALA A 208 0.80 -21.92 -10.07
CA ALA A 208 0.58 -21.14 -11.26
C ALA A 208 1.49 -21.73 -12.33
N GLU A 209 0.95 -22.63 -13.16
CA GLU A 209 1.66 -23.09 -14.35
C GLU A 209 2.18 -21.87 -15.10
N ALA A 210 3.44 -21.92 -15.51
CA ALA A 210 4.03 -20.83 -16.22
C ALA A 210 3.17 -20.57 -17.46
N LEU A 211 2.54 -19.40 -17.52
CA LEU A 211 2.26 -18.73 -18.79
C LEU A 211 3.63 -18.51 -19.44
N LYS A 212 4.23 -19.58 -19.99
CA LYS A 212 5.18 -19.48 -21.07
C LYS A 212 4.35 -19.03 -22.27
N GLN A 213 3.92 -17.77 -22.26
CA GLN A 213 3.84 -17.08 -23.53
C GLN A 213 5.25 -17.11 -24.05
N ASN A 214 5.44 -17.86 -25.14
CA ASN A 214 6.71 -17.97 -25.81
C ASN A 214 7.23 -16.55 -26.01
N LYS A 215 8.44 -16.29 -25.50
CA LYS A 215 9.19 -15.06 -25.72
C LYS A 215 9.37 -14.73 -27.21
N GLU A 216 9.06 -15.68 -28.08
CA GLU A 216 9.09 -15.56 -29.54
C GLU A 216 7.89 -14.77 -30.11
N GLU A 217 6.70 -14.77 -29.48
CA GLU A 217 5.55 -14.02 -30.02
C GLU A 217 5.61 -12.51 -29.73
N SER A 218 6.26 -12.09 -28.63
CA SER A 218 6.48 -10.65 -28.36
C SER A 218 7.56 -10.05 -29.28
N GLU A 219 8.56 -10.85 -29.66
CA GLU A 219 9.61 -10.43 -30.61
C GLU A 219 9.06 -10.35 -32.04
N GLU A 220 8.09 -11.19 -32.43
CA GLU A 220 7.42 -11.07 -33.74
C GLU A 220 6.52 -9.82 -33.86
N VAL A 221 5.87 -9.37 -32.78
CA VAL A 221 5.03 -8.16 -32.82
C VAL A 221 5.88 -6.89 -32.93
N GLU A 222 7.03 -6.82 -32.24
CA GLU A 222 7.99 -5.72 -32.38
C GLU A 222 8.62 -5.70 -33.79
N GLN A 223 8.95 -6.86 -34.36
CA GLN A 223 9.51 -6.94 -35.72
C GLN A 223 8.50 -6.62 -36.84
N VAL A 224 7.20 -6.78 -36.60
CA VAL A 224 6.16 -6.41 -37.58
C VAL A 224 5.89 -4.90 -37.57
N GLU A 225 6.02 -4.21 -36.43
CA GLU A 225 5.94 -2.74 -36.36
C GLU A 225 7.19 -2.07 -36.97
N GLU A 226 8.41 -2.58 -36.72
CA GLU A 226 9.63 -2.05 -37.36
C GLU A 226 9.66 -2.30 -38.89
N ASN A 227 9.14 -3.43 -39.37
CA ASN A 227 9.09 -3.71 -40.81
C ASN A 227 7.96 -2.97 -41.55
N GLN A 228 6.93 -2.49 -40.85
CA GLN A 228 5.90 -1.63 -41.47
C GLN A 228 6.36 -0.17 -41.57
N LEU A 229 7.17 0.31 -40.63
CA LEU A 229 7.77 1.66 -40.70
C LEU A 229 8.82 1.78 -41.83
N ASN A 230 9.59 0.72 -42.10
CA ASN A 230 10.60 0.73 -43.17
C ASN A 230 10.05 0.56 -44.61
N GLN A 231 8.76 0.26 -44.80
CA GLN A 231 8.15 0.20 -46.14
C GLN A 231 7.49 1.51 -46.58
N GLU A 232 7.26 2.46 -45.68
CA GLU A 232 6.73 3.78 -46.03
C GLU A 232 7.84 4.80 -46.35
N GLU A 233 9.03 4.69 -45.77
CA GLU A 233 10.15 5.62 -46.04
C GLU A 233 10.89 5.37 -47.37
N VAL A 234 10.94 4.11 -47.85
CA VAL A 234 11.68 3.75 -49.09
C VAL A 234 10.94 4.17 -50.38
N VAL A 235 9.69 4.63 -50.28
CA VAL A 235 8.90 5.07 -51.46
C VAL A 235 9.06 6.57 -51.77
N GLU A 236 9.57 7.38 -50.83
CA GLU A 236 9.80 8.83 -51.08
C GLU A 236 11.21 9.19 -51.58
N GLU A 237 12.24 8.38 -51.35
CA GLU A 237 13.63 8.72 -51.75
C GLU A 237 14.04 8.32 -53.18
N LEU A 238 13.17 7.66 -53.96
CA LEU A 238 13.48 7.22 -55.34
C LEU A 238 12.94 8.13 -56.46
N LYS A 239 12.73 9.42 -56.17
CA LYS A 239 12.48 10.44 -57.21
C LYS A 239 13.31 11.68 -56.95
N ASN A 240 14.59 11.64 -57.30
CA ASN A 240 15.29 12.72 -58.02
C ASN A 240 16.79 12.39 -58.06
N GLU A 241 17.21 11.65 -59.07
CA GLU A 241 18.55 11.81 -59.63
C GLU A 241 18.43 11.85 -61.14
N GLU A 242 18.93 12.92 -61.77
CA GLU A 242 19.90 12.87 -62.88
C GLU A 242 20.32 14.29 -63.35
N PRO A 243 21.41 14.47 -64.13
CA PRO A 243 22.58 15.28 -63.74
C PRO A 243 22.96 16.38 -64.75
N GLU A 244 24.09 17.07 -64.52
CA GLU A 244 25.02 17.76 -65.47
C GLU A 244 25.72 18.94 -64.76
N GLU A 245 26.91 19.44 -65.07
CA GLU A 245 28.13 19.03 -65.81
C GLU A 245 29.20 20.13 -65.51
N VAL A 246 30.43 19.90 -65.96
CA VAL A 246 31.71 20.57 -65.65
C VAL A 246 31.97 21.88 -66.43
N ALA A 247 32.61 22.91 -65.83
CA ALA A 247 33.48 23.85 -66.57
C ALA A 247 34.44 24.71 -65.69
N LYS A 248 35.61 25.01 -66.26
CA LYS A 248 36.85 25.62 -65.72
C LYS A 248 36.87 27.17 -65.70
N GLY A 249 37.70 27.75 -64.81
CA GLY A 249 38.78 28.68 -65.22
C GLY A 249 38.82 30.13 -64.69
N LYS A 250 39.88 30.43 -63.92
CA LYS A 250 40.83 31.59 -63.95
C LYS A 250 40.42 33.06 -63.69
N GLU A 251 41.28 33.69 -62.85
CA GLU A 251 41.77 35.10 -62.82
C GLU A 251 40.74 36.23 -62.56
N ALA A 252 41.01 37.38 -61.95
CA ALA A 252 41.95 37.99 -60.99
C ALA A 252 41.50 39.49 -60.87
N GLU A 253 41.82 40.18 -59.77
CA GLU A 253 41.86 41.67 -59.61
C GLU A 253 40.54 42.50 -59.69
N GLU A 254 40.32 43.65 -59.04
CA GLU A 254 40.97 44.48 -58.00
C GLU A 254 39.91 45.56 -57.58
N VAL A 255 39.73 45.84 -56.27
CA VAL A 255 40.07 47.10 -55.55
C VAL A 255 39.09 48.30 -55.63
N GLN A 256 38.79 48.86 -54.43
CA GLN A 256 38.87 50.29 -54.01
C GLN A 256 38.10 50.48 -52.67
N GLY A 257 38.58 51.15 -51.62
CA GLY A 257 39.84 51.87 -51.39
C GLY A 257 39.96 52.37 -49.93
N GLU A 258 41.22 52.46 -49.45
CA GLU A 258 41.91 53.58 -48.76
C GLU A 258 41.30 54.43 -47.60
N PRO A 259 42.10 55.17 -46.79
CA PRO A 259 43.56 55.07 -46.53
C PRO A 259 43.99 55.35 -45.04
N ASN A 260 45.32 55.50 -44.86
CA ASN A 260 46.09 56.35 -43.91
C ASN A 260 46.83 55.57 -42.78
N VAL A 261 48.15 55.69 -42.48
CA VAL A 261 49.23 56.71 -42.64
C VAL A 261 50.62 56.02 -42.57
N GLU A 262 51.61 56.55 -43.33
CA GLU A 262 53.11 56.67 -43.22
C GLU A 262 53.89 55.87 -42.12
N GLU A 263 55.14 55.38 -42.25
CA GLU A 263 56.29 55.60 -43.16
C GLU A 263 57.43 54.55 -42.89
N GLN A 264 58.29 54.32 -43.91
CA GLN A 264 59.73 53.88 -43.89
C GLN A 264 60.16 52.38 -44.05
N GLN A 265 60.36 52.01 -45.35
CA GLN A 265 61.53 51.43 -46.09
C GLN A 265 62.32 50.16 -45.69
N GLU A 266 62.35 49.21 -46.68
CA GLU A 266 63.43 48.35 -47.27
C GLU A 266 64.39 47.56 -46.34
N ASP A 267 64.75 46.28 -46.54
CA ASP A 267 64.70 45.36 -47.68
C ASP A 267 65.09 43.91 -47.22
N GLU A 268 64.89 42.93 -48.10
CA GLU A 268 65.41 41.54 -48.14
C GLU A 268 64.70 40.37 -47.38
N LYS A 269 63.99 39.57 -48.19
CA LYS A 269 63.67 38.09 -48.18
C LYS A 269 64.70 37.21 -47.41
N PRO A 270 64.37 36.00 -46.87
CA PRO A 270 63.33 35.09 -47.39
C PRO A 270 62.53 34.19 -46.39
N GLU A 271 61.36 33.75 -46.89
CA GLU A 271 60.85 32.36 -46.81
C GLU A 271 60.62 31.72 -45.42
N GLU A 272 59.38 31.80 -44.89
CA GLU A 272 58.74 30.75 -44.07
C GLU A 272 57.23 31.05 -43.83
N ALA A 273 56.41 29.99 -43.71
CA ALA A 273 55.06 29.90 -43.12
C ALA A 273 53.77 30.27 -43.92
N PRO A 274 53.16 29.32 -44.66
CA PRO A 274 51.71 29.29 -44.95
C PRO A 274 50.86 28.61 -43.84
N GLU A 275 51.47 28.02 -42.80
CA GLU A 275 50.75 27.29 -41.73
C GLU A 275 50.22 28.22 -40.61
N GLU A 276 50.86 29.36 -40.34
CA GLU A 276 50.45 30.30 -39.26
C GLU A 276 49.07 30.94 -39.49
N ASN A 277 48.60 31.07 -40.74
CA ASN A 277 47.37 31.81 -41.05
C ASN A 277 46.09 30.93 -40.97
N GLU A 278 46.20 29.61 -41.14
CA GLU A 278 45.09 28.68 -40.87
C GLU A 278 44.91 28.46 -39.36
N GLU A 279 46.00 28.35 -38.59
CA GLU A 279 45.96 28.24 -37.13
C GLU A 279 45.38 29.50 -36.46
N VAL A 280 45.71 30.69 -36.94
CA VAL A 280 45.11 31.95 -36.41
C VAL A 280 43.60 31.97 -36.65
N LYS A 281 43.12 31.40 -37.76
CA LYS A 281 41.69 31.37 -38.10
C LYS A 281 40.92 30.32 -37.30
N SER A 282 41.53 29.16 -37.02
CA SER A 282 40.93 28.14 -36.14
C SER A 282 40.88 28.62 -34.68
N LEU A 283 41.94 29.25 -34.18
CA LEU A 283 41.98 29.84 -32.84
C LEU A 283 40.95 30.96 -32.66
N GLN A 284 40.66 31.74 -33.71
CA GLN A 284 39.59 32.74 -33.69
C GLN A 284 38.19 32.12 -33.61
N SER A 285 37.94 31.00 -34.31
CA SER A 285 36.67 30.29 -34.19
C SER A 285 36.49 29.67 -32.81
N GLU A 286 37.54 29.07 -32.24
CA GLU A 286 37.50 28.52 -30.89
C GLU A 286 37.28 29.61 -29.84
N LEU A 287 37.85 30.81 -30.01
CA LEU A 287 37.65 31.95 -29.12
C LEU A 287 36.21 32.46 -29.10
N GLU A 288 35.52 32.51 -30.25
CA GLU A 288 34.11 32.89 -30.27
C GLU A 288 33.22 31.79 -29.69
N GLU A 289 33.51 30.50 -29.94
CA GLU A 289 32.76 29.39 -29.33
C GLU A 289 32.93 29.37 -27.80
N LEU A 290 34.14 29.60 -27.29
CA LEU A 290 34.41 29.66 -25.86
C LEU A 290 33.68 30.84 -25.19
N LYS A 291 33.55 31.96 -25.89
CA LYS A 291 32.86 33.16 -25.41
C LYS A 291 31.35 32.96 -25.35
N ASP A 292 30.78 32.25 -26.31
CA ASP A 292 29.37 31.85 -26.29
C ASP A 292 29.11 30.88 -25.11
N GLN A 293 29.99 29.90 -24.89
CA GLN A 293 29.91 29.01 -23.72
C GLN A 293 30.01 29.78 -22.39
N VAL A 294 30.92 30.74 -22.28
CA VAL A 294 31.05 31.58 -21.07
C VAL A 294 29.79 32.42 -20.83
N SER A 295 29.16 32.93 -21.89
CA SER A 295 27.93 33.71 -21.78
C SER A 295 26.75 32.86 -21.25
N SER A 296 26.56 31.66 -21.82
CA SER A 296 25.51 30.73 -21.40
C SER A 296 25.71 30.22 -19.96
N LEU A 297 26.95 29.90 -19.58
CA LEU A 297 27.28 29.50 -18.22
C LEU A 297 27.00 30.62 -17.21
N LYS A 298 27.23 31.88 -17.60
CA LYS A 298 26.94 33.04 -16.75
C LYS A 298 25.43 33.18 -16.51
N GLU A 299 24.62 33.06 -17.56
CA GLU A 299 23.16 33.10 -17.45
C GLU A 299 22.63 31.94 -16.58
N ALA A 300 23.14 30.73 -16.77
CA ALA A 300 22.76 29.57 -15.96
C ALA A 300 23.11 29.77 -14.48
N ASN A 301 24.25 30.38 -14.17
CA ASN A 301 24.67 30.66 -12.81
C ASN A 301 23.80 31.74 -12.13
N GLU A 302 23.40 32.78 -12.86
CA GLU A 302 22.46 33.79 -12.36
C GLU A 302 21.09 33.16 -12.04
N GLN A 303 20.57 32.28 -12.90
CA GLN A 303 19.33 31.54 -12.64
C GLN A 303 19.45 30.61 -11.43
N LEU A 304 20.60 29.95 -11.26
CA LEU A 304 20.85 29.07 -10.12
C LEU A 304 20.91 29.84 -8.81
N GLN A 305 21.56 31.01 -8.81
CA GLN A 305 21.58 31.91 -7.65
C GLN A 305 20.17 32.35 -7.25
N GLU A 306 19.33 32.73 -8.21
CA GLU A 306 17.95 33.13 -7.92
C GLU A 306 17.13 31.99 -7.29
N LYS A 307 17.28 30.76 -7.82
CA LYS A 307 16.63 29.57 -7.24
C LYS A 307 17.14 29.27 -5.83
N PHE A 308 18.44 29.42 -5.59
CA PHE A 308 19.04 29.20 -4.28
C PHE A 308 18.54 30.21 -3.25
N SER A 309 18.44 31.49 -3.61
CA SER A 309 17.86 32.53 -2.75
C SER A 309 16.41 32.22 -2.39
N LYS A 310 15.56 31.88 -3.37
CA LYS A 310 14.16 31.50 -3.12
C LYS A 310 14.02 30.26 -2.23
N ALA A 311 14.89 29.26 -2.43
CA ALA A 311 14.90 28.07 -1.58
C ALA A 311 15.31 28.41 -0.14
N THR A 312 16.30 29.29 0.03
CA THR A 312 16.77 29.76 1.34
C THR A 312 15.67 30.51 2.09
N GLU A 313 14.93 31.40 1.42
CA GLU A 313 13.79 32.11 2.01
C GLU A 313 12.66 31.17 2.45
N LYS A 314 12.35 30.14 1.64
CA LYS A 314 11.36 29.13 2.02
C LYS A 314 11.82 28.31 3.23
N LEU A 315 13.11 27.96 3.30
CA LEU A 315 13.67 27.19 4.40
C LEU A 315 13.62 27.99 5.72
N THR A 316 13.93 29.28 5.69
CA THR A 316 13.82 30.14 6.88
C THR A 316 12.37 30.28 7.33
N GLN A 317 11.43 30.43 6.39
CA GLN A 317 9.99 30.48 6.71
C GLN A 317 9.49 29.18 7.34
N LEU A 318 9.85 28.01 6.79
CA LEU A 318 9.46 26.71 7.34
C LEU A 318 10.01 26.51 8.76
N ASN A 319 11.26 26.90 8.99
CA ASN A 319 11.89 26.80 10.31
C ASN A 319 11.17 27.68 11.34
N SER A 320 10.75 28.89 10.98
CA SER A 320 9.94 29.74 11.87
C SER A 320 8.60 29.09 12.22
N GLN A 321 7.90 28.52 11.24
CA GLN A 321 6.64 27.80 11.47
C GLN A 321 6.83 26.57 12.37
N LEU A 322 7.95 25.86 12.24
CA LEU A 322 8.29 24.72 13.09
C LEU A 322 8.46 25.14 14.56
N GLU A 323 9.18 26.24 14.82
CA GLU A 323 9.37 26.76 16.17
C GLU A 323 8.04 27.22 16.81
N GLU A 324 7.13 27.80 16.02
CA GLU A 324 5.79 28.18 16.49
C GLU A 324 4.91 26.95 16.82
N LEU A 325 5.09 25.82 16.13
CA LEU A 325 4.31 24.60 16.33
C LEU A 325 4.75 23.74 17.53
N LYS A 326 6.02 23.85 17.96
CA LYS A 326 6.55 23.10 19.12
C LYS A 326 5.71 23.22 20.39
N PRO A 327 5.35 24.43 20.88
CA PRO A 327 4.56 24.56 22.11
C PRO A 327 3.15 23.96 21.99
N TYR A 328 2.53 24.01 20.81
CA TYR A 328 1.21 23.40 20.60
C TYR A 328 1.27 21.86 20.67
N LYS A 329 2.35 21.25 20.17
CA LYS A 329 2.55 19.80 20.29
C LYS A 329 2.68 19.38 21.75
N GLU A 330 3.49 20.09 22.54
CA GLU A 330 3.68 19.80 23.97
C GLU A 330 2.37 19.99 24.76
N GLN A 331 1.59 21.03 24.44
CA GLN A 331 0.29 21.26 25.05
C GLN A 331 -0.70 20.13 24.74
N VAL A 332 -0.80 19.71 23.47
CA VAL A 332 -1.69 18.62 23.05
C VAL A 332 -1.29 17.29 23.68
N GLU A 333 0.01 16.99 23.77
CA GLU A 333 0.50 15.78 24.42
C GLU A 333 0.18 15.78 25.93
N THR A 334 0.31 16.92 26.59
CA THR A 334 -0.03 17.09 28.01
C THR A 334 -1.53 16.95 28.26
N GLU A 335 -2.37 17.60 27.45
CA GLU A 335 -3.83 17.50 27.54
C GLU A 335 -4.31 16.07 27.27
N LYS A 336 -3.71 15.38 26.28
CA LYS A 336 -4.01 13.97 25.98
C LYS A 336 -3.64 13.07 27.16
N PHE A 337 -2.47 13.26 27.76
CA PHE A 337 -2.05 12.51 28.94
C PHE A 337 -2.98 12.73 30.14
N GLN A 338 -3.35 13.98 30.42
CA GLN A 338 -4.28 14.30 31.52
C GLN A 338 -5.66 13.68 31.30
N LYS A 339 -6.18 13.72 30.07
CA LYS A 339 -7.46 13.12 29.71
C LYS A 339 -7.43 11.60 29.91
N GLN A 340 -6.37 10.92 29.43
CA GLN A 340 -6.21 9.48 29.62
C GLN A 340 -6.09 9.11 31.10
N LEU A 341 -5.36 9.92 31.89
CA LEU A 341 -5.25 9.74 33.33
C LEU A 341 -6.61 9.85 34.03
N SER A 342 -7.40 10.89 33.72
CA SER A 342 -8.73 11.05 34.33
C SER A 342 -9.68 9.92 33.97
N GLU A 343 -9.68 9.49 32.69
CA GLU A 343 -10.54 8.37 32.24
C GLU A 343 -10.18 7.06 32.96
N LYS A 344 -8.89 6.79 33.16
CA LYS A 344 -8.43 5.61 33.91
C LYS A 344 -8.75 5.71 35.41
N GLN A 345 -8.62 6.89 36.01
CA GLN A 345 -8.99 7.12 37.40
C GLN A 345 -10.49 6.88 37.62
N ASP A 346 -11.36 7.39 36.73
CA ASP A 346 -12.80 7.19 36.82
C ASP A 346 -13.18 5.71 36.64
N LEU A 347 -12.52 5.02 35.70
CA LEU A 347 -12.72 3.59 35.48
C LEU A 347 -12.42 2.77 36.74
N TYR A 348 -11.24 2.94 37.33
CA TYR A 348 -10.86 2.17 38.51
C TYR A 348 -11.64 2.61 39.76
N ARG A 349 -11.98 3.90 39.90
CA ARG A 349 -12.85 4.39 40.97
C ARG A 349 -14.17 3.61 40.99
N GLY A 350 -14.83 3.49 39.83
CA GLY A 350 -16.08 2.73 39.70
C GLY A 350 -15.92 1.24 40.05
N LYS A 351 -14.80 0.62 39.65
CA LYS A 351 -14.51 -0.79 40.00
C LYS A 351 -14.32 -0.97 41.51
N PHE A 352 -13.53 -0.12 42.15
CA PHE A 352 -13.29 -0.21 43.60
C PHE A 352 -14.54 0.16 44.42
N GLU A 353 -15.37 1.10 43.95
CA GLU A 353 -16.68 1.40 44.54
C GLU A 353 -17.63 0.21 44.48
N ALA A 354 -17.71 -0.49 43.34
CA ALA A 354 -18.52 -1.71 43.19
C ALA A 354 -18.10 -2.83 44.17
N MET A 355 -16.81 -2.87 44.52
CA MET A 355 -16.25 -3.81 45.50
C MET A 355 -16.33 -3.31 46.95
N SER A 356 -16.97 -2.17 47.22
CA SER A 356 -16.99 -1.52 48.54
C SER A 356 -15.59 -1.27 49.13
N ALA A 357 -14.60 -1.01 48.27
CA ALA A 357 -13.18 -0.90 48.60
C ALA A 357 -12.61 0.48 48.22
N VAL A 358 -13.39 1.55 48.41
CA VAL A 358 -13.01 2.94 48.07
C VAL A 358 -11.73 3.37 48.79
N GLU A 359 -11.54 2.96 50.05
CA GLU A 359 -10.32 3.27 50.81
C GLU A 359 -9.05 2.67 50.18
N LYS A 360 -9.16 1.53 49.48
CA LYS A 360 -8.03 0.96 48.73
C LYS A 360 -7.77 1.73 47.43
N PHE A 361 -8.79 2.29 46.79
CA PHE A 361 -8.62 3.13 45.60
C PHE A 361 -7.84 4.41 45.90
N ASP A 362 -8.11 5.04 47.03
CA ASP A 362 -7.42 6.27 47.45
C ASP A 362 -5.98 6.01 47.96
N SER A 363 -5.54 4.76 48.02
CA SER A 363 -4.17 4.42 48.43
C SER A 363 -3.14 4.89 47.40
N GLU A 364 -1.96 5.30 47.89
CA GLU A 364 -0.84 5.72 47.04
C GLU A 364 -0.42 4.61 46.07
N GLU A 365 -0.47 3.36 46.52
CA GLU A 365 -0.18 2.17 45.70
C GLU A 365 -1.09 2.08 44.48
N VAL A 366 -2.41 2.17 44.65
CA VAL A 366 -3.37 2.09 43.54
C VAL A 366 -3.27 3.32 42.63
N GLN A 367 -3.07 4.52 43.16
CA GLN A 367 -2.93 5.73 42.34
C GLN A 367 -1.65 5.72 41.49
N ASP A 368 -0.55 5.20 42.01
CA ASP A 368 0.70 5.09 41.25
C ASP A 368 0.64 3.97 40.21
N LEU A 369 -0.06 2.87 40.48
CA LEU A 369 -0.34 1.86 39.47
C LEU A 369 -1.24 2.42 38.35
N ILE A 370 -2.22 3.26 38.66
CA ILE A 370 -3.06 3.91 37.65
C ILE A 370 -2.21 4.81 36.74
N LYS A 371 -1.29 5.60 37.30
CA LYS A 371 -0.36 6.42 36.49
C LYS A 371 0.55 5.55 35.62
N LYS A 372 1.14 4.48 36.17
CA LYS A 372 2.01 3.57 35.42
C LYS A 372 1.25 2.83 34.32
N SER A 373 -0.02 2.50 34.54
CA SER A 373 -0.89 1.83 33.56
C SER A 373 -1.19 2.66 32.30
N LEU A 374 -0.79 3.94 32.27
CA LEU A 374 -0.87 4.78 31.06
C LEU A 374 0.23 4.46 30.05
N ASN A 375 1.35 3.88 30.49
CA ASN A 375 2.40 3.47 29.61
C ASN A 375 1.98 2.21 28.83
N SER A 376 2.38 2.12 27.56
CA SER A 376 2.11 0.94 26.71
C SER A 376 3.22 -0.11 26.77
N ASP A 377 4.24 0.13 27.60
CA ASP A 377 5.37 -0.76 27.83
C ASP A 377 5.00 -1.88 28.82
N ASP A 378 5.95 -2.78 29.05
CA ASP A 378 5.75 -3.93 29.94
C ASP A 378 5.50 -3.48 31.39
N GLU A 379 5.99 -2.31 31.81
CA GLU A 379 5.70 -1.73 33.12
C GLU A 379 4.23 -1.30 33.26
N GLY A 380 3.63 -0.74 32.21
CA GLY A 380 2.21 -0.38 32.20
C GLY A 380 1.26 -1.57 32.14
N LYS A 381 1.67 -2.64 31.45
CA LYS A 381 0.94 -3.93 31.47
C LYS A 381 0.98 -4.57 32.86
N GLU A 382 2.15 -4.61 33.48
CA GLU A 382 2.33 -5.12 34.84
C GLU A 382 1.50 -4.31 35.85
N ALA A 383 1.48 -2.98 35.73
CA ALA A 383 0.66 -2.14 36.60
C ALA A 383 -0.84 -2.40 36.43
N THR A 384 -1.29 -2.69 35.21
CA THR A 384 -2.68 -3.07 34.92
C THR A 384 -3.02 -4.43 35.52
N TYR A 385 -2.11 -5.40 35.40
CA TYR A 385 -2.28 -6.73 35.99
C TYR A 385 -2.40 -6.65 37.53
N GLN A 386 -1.53 -5.86 38.17
CA GLN A 386 -1.58 -5.65 39.61
C GLN A 386 -2.88 -5.00 40.07
N LEU A 387 -3.39 -3.99 39.35
CA LEU A 387 -4.69 -3.37 39.65
C LEU A 387 -5.85 -4.36 39.55
N ASN A 388 -5.86 -5.21 38.52
CA ASN A 388 -6.90 -6.22 38.35
C ASN A 388 -6.80 -7.33 39.40
N SER A 389 -5.59 -7.75 39.77
CA SER A 389 -5.36 -8.73 40.85
C SER A 389 -5.93 -8.23 42.18
N ILE A 390 -5.68 -6.96 42.53
CA ILE A 390 -6.25 -6.34 43.74
C ILE A 390 -7.79 -6.36 43.71
N LEU A 391 -8.40 -6.15 42.54
CA LEU A 391 -9.87 -6.17 42.39
C LEU A 391 -10.44 -7.59 42.49
N VAL A 392 -9.78 -8.58 41.89
CA VAL A 392 -10.20 -9.99 41.94
C VAL A 392 -10.17 -10.52 43.37
N ASP A 393 -9.14 -10.16 44.14
CA ASP A 393 -9.02 -10.53 45.55
C ASP A 393 -10.16 -9.97 46.42
N LEU A 394 -10.88 -8.95 45.94
CA LEU A 394 -12.02 -8.36 46.63
C LEU A 394 -13.36 -9.07 46.31
N VAL A 395 -13.41 -10.00 45.35
CA VAL A 395 -14.66 -10.64 44.90
C VAL A 395 -15.12 -11.73 45.86
N GLN A 396 -16.28 -11.52 46.50
CA GLN A 396 -17.02 -12.57 47.22
C GLN A 396 -18.08 -13.17 46.30
N VAL A 397 -17.90 -14.44 45.91
CA VAL A 397 -18.81 -15.12 44.98
C VAL A 397 -20.08 -15.61 45.69
N LYS A 398 -21.25 -15.09 45.30
CA LYS A 398 -22.56 -15.73 45.50
C LYS A 398 -23.12 -16.09 44.13
N THR A 399 -23.35 -17.37 43.89
CA THR A 399 -23.93 -17.90 42.65
C THR A 399 -25.45 -18.04 42.78
N GLU A 400 -26.18 -17.40 41.87
CA GLU A 400 -27.57 -17.74 41.54
C GLU A 400 -27.68 -17.89 40.01
N GLU A 401 -28.25 -19.01 39.55
CA GLU A 401 -28.57 -19.28 38.15
C GLU A 401 -29.94 -18.69 37.82
N ASN A 402 -30.09 -18.08 36.63
CA ASN A 402 -31.39 -17.66 36.12
C ASN A 402 -31.55 -18.06 34.65
N ASP A 403 -32.68 -18.70 34.37
CA ASP A 403 -33.07 -19.35 33.12
C ASP A 403 -34.01 -18.38 32.37
N GLY A 404 -33.50 -17.65 31.38
CA GLY A 404 -34.30 -16.70 30.61
C GLY A 404 -33.52 -15.93 29.53
N VAL A 405 -33.96 -16.07 28.28
CA VAL A 405 -33.42 -15.34 27.11
C VAL A 405 -33.79 -13.85 27.21
N ILE A 406 -32.78 -12.98 27.24
CA ILE A 406 -32.93 -11.53 27.11
C ILE A 406 -32.69 -11.15 25.64
N ARG A 407 -33.67 -10.48 25.02
CA ARG A 407 -33.48 -9.70 23.80
C ARG A 407 -33.28 -8.25 24.20
N GLU A 408 -32.12 -7.67 23.86
CA GLU A 408 -31.86 -6.25 24.09
C GLU A 408 -31.49 -5.53 22.80
N THR A 409 -32.07 -4.35 22.63
CA THR A 409 -31.68 -3.34 21.65
C THR A 409 -31.13 -2.16 22.45
N SER A 410 -29.96 -1.64 22.09
CA SER A 410 -29.32 -0.56 22.83
C SER A 410 -30.03 0.79 22.67
N SER A 411 -31.06 1.04 23.49
CA SER A 411 -31.45 2.38 23.98
C SER A 411 -32.47 2.29 25.14
N LYS A 412 -32.38 3.24 26.09
CA LYS A 412 -33.17 3.31 27.35
C LYS A 412 -34.70 3.35 27.10
N ARG A 413 -35.49 2.69 27.97
CA ARG A 413 -36.96 2.81 28.02
C ARG A 413 -37.44 3.30 29.38
N GLU A 414 -37.61 4.62 29.52
CA GLU A 414 -38.47 5.21 30.55
C GLU A 414 -39.77 5.70 29.90
N ASN A 415 -40.93 5.44 30.53
CA ASN A 415 -42.28 5.92 30.17
C ASN A 415 -42.90 5.44 28.84
N LEU A 416 -43.00 4.13 28.60
CA LEU A 416 -43.66 3.59 27.38
C LEU A 416 -44.90 2.72 27.60
N ILE A 417 -45.57 2.79 28.75
CA ILE A 417 -46.88 2.14 28.93
C ILE A 417 -47.93 3.21 29.26
N PRO A 418 -48.91 3.49 28.39
CA PRO A 418 -50.16 4.08 28.82
C PRO A 418 -50.83 3.12 29.80
N ALA A 419 -51.10 3.60 31.02
CA ALA A 419 -51.81 2.83 32.03
C ALA A 419 -53.17 2.36 31.48
N ASN A 420 -53.41 1.05 31.59
CA ASN A 420 -54.65 0.33 31.35
C ASN A 420 -55.19 0.32 29.91
N ASP A 421 -55.21 -0.85 29.27
CA ASP A 421 -56.48 -1.58 29.17
C ASP A 421 -56.35 -2.99 28.55
N SER A 422 -56.68 -3.97 29.40
CA SER A 422 -57.42 -5.21 29.15
C SER A 422 -56.92 -6.19 28.06
N PHE A 423 -56.08 -7.13 28.48
CA PHE A 423 -56.03 -8.47 27.90
C PHE A 423 -57.29 -9.29 28.27
N GLU A 424 -57.90 -9.01 29.43
CA GLU A 424 -59.08 -9.73 29.96
C GLU A 424 -60.39 -9.50 29.20
N LYS A 425 -60.49 -8.52 28.28
CA LYS A 425 -61.71 -8.29 27.48
C LYS A 425 -61.80 -9.11 26.20
N ARG A 426 -60.75 -9.82 25.78
CA ARG A 426 -60.77 -10.57 24.51
C ARG A 426 -61.16 -12.04 24.62
N TYR A 427 -61.23 -12.59 25.83
CA TYR A 427 -61.48 -14.02 26.05
C TYR A 427 -62.53 -14.31 27.13
N ALA A 428 -63.40 -13.35 27.41
CA ALA A 428 -64.60 -13.57 28.21
C ALA A 428 -65.85 -13.46 27.31
N GLU A 429 -66.14 -14.55 26.59
CA GLU A 429 -67.48 -15.16 26.39
C GLU A 429 -67.37 -16.43 25.55
#